data_AF-A0A6N9A6G3-F1
#
_entry.id   AF-A0A6N9A6G3-F1
#
_cell.length_a   1.000
_cell.length_b   1.000
_cell.length_c   1.000
_cell.angle_alpha   90.00
_cell.angle_beta   90.00
_cell.angle_gamma   90.00
#
_symmetry.space_group_name_H-M   'P 1'
#
loop_
_entity.id
_entity.type
_entity.pdbx_description
1 polymer ?
#
loop_
_entity_poly.entity_id
_entity_poly.type
_entity_poly.pdbx_seq_one_letter_code
_entity_poly.pdbx_strand_id
1 'polypeptide(L)'
;MRTGITITALAALALFACTDTLIEPPADDSLISTSTAADCDDPRPGLDDPCGSGTGSGGGGSSYLPRDVANDWTSASCRDTSLGGGDSDADGLNDGCEYDVAFAFSPAMKIDRRDDVRRDEYYVVMPGSGNKVMIFYAFGYHRDLGWNGIGDHNGDSEFVVFEIMPAFESDRPWRLLRAYLSAHRNSAGESSETITGGRMERDSSGRPLVWVAYKKHANYKSQSACDSGGYASRDSCDNNTRSTRFWVYQNGNLGQINHRTYPSPPGCAVPSRTLDTSNKECYWNLGRFYGWQGSENGGGSTGYQDILYDFGFNGARAHING
;
A
#
# COMPACT_ATOMS: atom_id res chain seq x y z
N MET A 1 -11.51 -47.96 48.95
CA MET A 1 -10.30 -47.23 48.52
C MET A 1 -10.47 -46.89 47.05
N ARG A 2 -10.62 -45.62 46.71
CA ARG A 2 -10.73 -45.13 45.31
C ARG A 2 -9.38 -44.56 44.91
N THR A 3 -8.74 -45.15 43.92
CA THR A 3 -7.52 -44.64 43.28
C THR A 3 -7.93 -43.69 42.15
N GLY A 4 -7.67 -42.40 42.33
CA GLY A 4 -7.79 -41.39 41.28
C GLY A 4 -6.46 -41.26 40.54
N ILE A 5 -6.51 -41.34 39.21
CA ILE A 5 -5.36 -41.08 38.32
C ILE A 5 -5.49 -39.63 37.85
N THR A 6 -4.52 -38.80 38.20
CA THR A 6 -4.40 -37.42 37.73
C THR A 6 -3.48 -37.42 36.52
N ILE A 7 -4.01 -37.10 35.34
CA ILE A 7 -3.22 -36.91 34.12
C ILE A 7 -2.83 -35.42 34.06
N THR A 8 -1.53 -35.15 34.15
CA THR A 8 -0.96 -33.81 33.99
C THR A 8 -0.54 -33.65 32.53
N ALA A 9 -1.23 -32.81 31.76
CA ALA A 9 -0.82 -32.47 30.40
C ALA A 9 0.34 -31.46 30.45
N LEU A 10 1.54 -31.89 30.07
CA LEU A 10 2.65 -31.00 29.77
C LEU A 10 2.45 -30.38 28.38
N ALA A 11 2.17 -29.09 28.33
CA ALA A 11 2.27 -28.31 27.11
C ALA A 11 3.77 -28.09 26.81
N ALA A 12 4.27 -28.74 25.75
CA ALA A 12 5.60 -28.47 25.23
C ALA A 12 5.57 -27.18 24.40
N LEU A 13 6.04 -26.09 24.97
CA LEU A 13 6.31 -24.85 24.25
C LEU A 13 7.67 -25.02 23.53
N ALA A 14 7.64 -25.28 22.22
CA ALA A 14 8.85 -25.34 21.40
C ALA A 14 9.35 -23.91 21.14
N LEU A 15 10.25 -23.41 21.99
CA LEU A 15 11.08 -22.26 21.68
C LEU A 15 12.17 -22.70 20.69
N PHE A 16 11.99 -22.38 19.41
CA PHE A 16 13.09 -22.36 18.46
C PHE A 16 13.95 -21.12 18.73
N ALA A 17 14.97 -21.28 19.55
CA ALA A 17 16.05 -20.30 19.66
C ALA A 17 17.03 -20.54 18.51
N CYS A 18 16.98 -19.68 17.48
CA CYS A 18 18.09 -19.55 16.54
C CYS A 18 19.25 -18.88 17.27
N THR A 19 20.32 -19.62 17.53
CA THR A 19 21.58 -19.06 18.02
C THR A 19 22.35 -18.50 16.83
N ASP A 20 22.26 -17.18 16.61
CA ASP A 20 23.07 -16.48 15.63
C ASP A 20 24.53 -16.41 16.11
N THR A 21 25.44 -17.02 15.34
CA THR A 21 26.88 -16.78 15.45
C THR A 21 27.19 -15.58 14.56
N LEU A 22 27.43 -14.43 15.18
CA LEU A 22 27.81 -13.20 14.49
C LEU A 22 29.20 -13.38 13.85
N ILE A 23 29.23 -13.53 12.53
CA ILE A 23 30.43 -13.25 11.72
C ILE A 23 30.05 -12.09 10.82
N GLU A 24 30.46 -10.88 11.18
CA GLU A 24 30.32 -9.71 10.30
C GLU A 24 31.33 -9.82 9.16
N PRO A 25 30.90 -9.77 7.88
CA PRO A 25 31.82 -9.52 6.79
C PRO A 25 32.20 -8.03 6.74
N PRO A 26 33.42 -7.69 6.28
CA PRO A 26 33.85 -6.30 6.20
C PRO A 26 33.01 -5.52 5.18
N ALA A 27 32.61 -4.31 5.58
CA ALA A 27 31.94 -3.35 4.72
C ALA A 27 32.86 -2.93 3.56
N ASP A 28 32.44 -3.20 2.32
CA ASP A 28 33.00 -2.58 1.13
C ASP A 28 32.21 -1.29 0.86
N ASP A 29 32.83 -0.17 1.19
CA ASP A 29 32.26 1.18 1.12
C ASP A 29 32.74 1.94 -0.12
N SER A 30 33.03 1.21 -1.21
CA SER A 30 33.47 1.82 -2.47
C SER A 30 32.33 1.84 -3.49
N LEU A 31 31.61 2.97 -3.55
CA LEU A 31 31.00 3.63 -4.73
C LEU A 31 29.94 4.65 -4.27
N ILE A 32 30.37 5.72 -3.60
CA ILE A 32 29.54 6.93 -3.40
C ILE A 32 29.93 7.95 -4.47
N SER A 33 29.17 7.98 -5.56
CA SER A 33 29.15 9.12 -6.47
C SER A 33 28.38 10.25 -5.79
N THR A 34 29.08 11.33 -5.45
CA THR A 34 28.47 12.56 -4.94
C THR A 34 27.82 13.32 -6.10
N SER A 35 26.57 13.01 -6.42
CA SER A 35 25.71 13.92 -7.19
C SER A 35 24.96 14.84 -6.21
N THR A 36 25.12 16.12 -6.42
CA THR A 36 24.42 17.19 -5.70
C THR A 36 22.95 17.21 -6.12
N ALA A 37 22.06 17.03 -5.14
CA ALA A 37 20.66 17.47 -5.09
C ALA A 37 20.01 17.92 -6.41
N ALA A 38 19.43 16.96 -7.14
CA ALA A 38 18.24 17.11 -8.00
C ALA A 38 17.75 15.70 -8.42
N ASP A 39 17.26 14.89 -7.47
CA ASP A 39 16.79 13.52 -7.78
C ASP A 39 15.30 13.51 -8.16
N CYS A 40 15.04 13.64 -9.47
CA CYS A 40 13.77 13.33 -10.14
C CYS A 40 13.89 12.15 -11.12
N ASP A 41 14.98 11.38 -11.10
CA ASP A 41 15.20 10.32 -12.08
C ASP A 41 14.56 8.97 -11.66
N ASP A 42 13.25 8.85 -11.84
CA ASP A 42 12.66 7.58 -12.31
C ASP A 42 12.14 7.83 -13.74
N PRO A 43 12.87 7.40 -14.79
CA PRO A 43 12.49 7.64 -16.17
C PRO A 43 11.38 6.68 -16.55
N ARG A 44 10.14 6.93 -16.12
CA ARG A 44 8.96 6.31 -16.74
C ARG A 44 8.59 7.13 -17.98
N PRO A 45 8.62 6.55 -19.19
CA PRO A 45 8.40 7.31 -20.42
C PRO A 45 6.93 7.71 -20.56
N GLY A 46 6.67 9.02 -20.68
CA GLY A 46 5.43 9.53 -21.29
C GLY A 46 4.42 10.28 -20.42
N LEU A 47 4.79 10.77 -19.22
CA LEU A 47 3.92 11.65 -18.43
C LEU A 47 4.69 12.93 -18.06
N ASP A 48 4.11 14.09 -18.38
CA ASP A 48 4.66 15.40 -18.04
C ASP A 48 4.89 15.52 -16.52
N ASP A 49 6.08 16.00 -16.17
CA ASP A 49 6.61 16.12 -14.81
C ASP A 49 5.73 17.01 -13.90
N PRO A 50 5.07 16.48 -12.86
CA PRO A 50 4.20 17.28 -11.99
C PRO A 50 4.94 17.88 -10.78
N CYS A 51 6.29 17.84 -10.72
CA CYS A 51 7.04 18.37 -9.58
C CYS A 51 7.15 19.91 -9.59
N GLY A 52 6.02 20.60 -9.42
CA GLY A 52 5.98 22.04 -9.18
C GLY A 52 6.57 22.39 -7.81
N SER A 53 7.63 23.17 -7.80
CA SER A 53 8.34 23.68 -6.61
C SER A 53 7.53 24.77 -5.89
N GLY A 54 6.60 24.36 -5.03
CA GLY A 54 5.85 25.25 -4.16
C GLY A 54 6.55 25.48 -2.81
N THR A 55 7.16 26.65 -2.62
CA THR A 55 7.64 27.12 -1.31
C THR A 55 6.47 27.64 -0.46
N GLY A 56 6.17 27.02 0.70
CA GLY A 56 5.07 27.46 1.56
C GLY A 56 5.20 27.04 3.03
N SER A 57 5.19 28.06 3.91
CA SER A 57 5.38 28.03 5.37
C SER A 57 4.51 27.05 6.17
N GLY A 58 5.12 26.52 7.23
CA GLY A 58 4.44 25.71 8.25
C GLY A 58 3.42 26.47 9.10
N GLY A 59 2.35 25.77 9.46
CA GLY A 59 1.36 26.20 10.45
C GLY A 59 0.09 25.35 10.42
N GLY A 60 -0.10 24.48 11.42
CA GLY A 60 -1.39 23.88 11.80
C GLY A 60 -1.88 22.73 10.90
N GLY A 61 -1.99 21.53 11.49
CA GLY A 61 -2.50 20.28 10.88
C GLY A 61 -3.92 20.37 10.31
N SER A 62 -4.03 21.04 9.17
CA SER A 62 -5.23 21.11 8.34
C SER A 62 -5.32 19.81 7.53
N SER A 63 -6.34 18.99 7.77
CA SER A 63 -6.56 17.67 7.13
C SER A 63 -6.96 17.73 5.63
N TYR A 64 -6.67 18.84 4.97
CA TYR A 64 -7.22 19.22 3.68
C TYR A 64 -6.19 19.02 2.54
N LEU A 65 -6.68 18.64 1.35
CA LEU A 65 -5.93 18.14 0.18
C LEU A 65 -5.17 19.17 -0.66
N PRO A 66 -4.24 18.76 -1.55
CA PRO A 66 -3.75 19.61 -2.62
C PRO A 66 -4.90 20.19 -3.44
N ARG A 67 -4.81 21.48 -3.78
CA ARG A 67 -5.87 22.27 -4.42
C ARG A 67 -6.18 21.86 -5.86
N ASP A 68 -5.36 21.01 -6.47
CA ASP A 68 -5.22 21.05 -7.93
C ASP A 68 -6.01 19.99 -8.72
N VAL A 69 -6.73 19.05 -8.10
CA VAL A 69 -7.42 17.98 -8.90
C VAL A 69 -8.84 17.61 -8.46
N ALA A 70 -9.24 17.88 -7.22
CA ALA A 70 -10.52 17.36 -6.72
C ALA A 70 -11.74 18.27 -6.97
N ASN A 71 -11.61 19.46 -7.56
CA ASN A 71 -12.51 20.58 -7.20
C ASN A 71 -13.98 20.44 -7.66
N ASP A 72 -14.33 19.55 -8.60
CA ASP A 72 -15.70 19.47 -9.12
C ASP A 72 -16.49 18.24 -8.64
N TRP A 73 -15.82 17.20 -8.12
CA TRP A 73 -16.50 15.98 -7.67
C TRP A 73 -17.01 16.13 -6.24
N THR A 74 -18.27 16.46 -6.06
CA THR A 74 -18.99 16.22 -4.80
C THR A 74 -19.30 14.73 -4.64
N SER A 75 -19.63 14.26 -3.43
CA SER A 75 -20.13 12.87 -3.29
C SER A 75 -21.41 12.62 -4.09
N ALA A 76 -22.21 13.64 -4.40
CA ALA A 76 -23.40 13.49 -5.22
C ALA A 76 -23.01 13.32 -6.70
N SER A 77 -22.18 14.22 -7.25
CA SER A 77 -21.71 14.11 -8.65
C SER A 77 -20.85 12.87 -8.87
N CYS A 78 -20.06 12.46 -7.89
CA CYS A 78 -19.28 11.21 -7.96
C CYS A 78 -20.16 9.96 -8.10
N ARG A 79 -21.40 10.01 -7.61
CA ARG A 79 -22.40 8.94 -7.70
C ARG A 79 -23.38 9.16 -8.86
N ASP A 80 -23.23 10.27 -9.58
CA ASP A 80 -24.04 10.57 -10.74
C ASP A 80 -23.41 9.93 -11.98
N THR A 81 -23.83 8.70 -12.25
CA THR A 81 -23.36 7.90 -13.38
C THR A 81 -23.81 8.44 -14.73
N SER A 82 -24.64 9.49 -14.76
CA SER A 82 -25.06 10.20 -15.97
C SER A 82 -24.09 11.29 -16.41
N LEU A 83 -23.16 11.70 -15.53
CA LEU A 83 -22.07 12.61 -15.88
C LEU A 83 -21.03 11.87 -16.74
N GLY A 84 -20.40 12.57 -17.69
CA GLY A 84 -19.45 11.98 -18.63
C GLY A 84 -18.43 11.06 -17.95
N GLY A 85 -18.07 9.95 -18.60
CA GLY A 85 -17.22 8.90 -18.03
C GLY A 85 -17.98 7.60 -17.73
N GLY A 86 -19.26 7.69 -17.34
CA GLY A 86 -20.07 6.50 -17.02
C GLY A 86 -19.64 5.82 -15.72
N ASP A 87 -20.28 4.68 -15.45
CA ASP A 87 -20.00 3.74 -14.35
C ASP A 87 -19.90 2.37 -15.01
N SER A 88 -18.73 2.07 -15.57
CA SER A 88 -18.56 0.94 -16.48
C SER A 88 -18.67 -0.40 -15.76
N ASP A 89 -18.37 -0.43 -14.46
CA ASP A 89 -18.44 -1.61 -13.62
C ASP A 89 -19.69 -1.71 -12.74
N ALA A 90 -20.59 -0.73 -12.88
CA ALA A 90 -21.89 -0.63 -12.22
C ALA A 90 -21.78 -0.69 -10.69
N ASP A 91 -20.70 -0.15 -10.13
CA ASP A 91 -20.44 -0.15 -8.70
C ASP A 91 -21.10 1.03 -7.98
N GLY A 92 -21.62 2.01 -8.73
CA GLY A 92 -22.33 3.19 -8.24
C GLY A 92 -21.45 4.43 -8.09
N LEU A 93 -20.22 4.42 -8.62
CA LEU A 93 -19.37 5.59 -8.81
C LEU A 93 -19.10 5.84 -10.29
N ASN A 94 -18.92 7.10 -10.64
CA ASN A 94 -18.47 7.48 -11.98
C ASN A 94 -16.97 7.18 -12.14
N ASP A 95 -16.57 6.50 -13.22
CA ASP A 95 -15.18 6.10 -13.51
C ASP A 95 -14.19 7.29 -13.47
N GLY A 96 -14.63 8.46 -13.94
CA GLY A 96 -13.85 9.70 -13.91
C GLY A 96 -13.67 10.21 -12.47
N CYS A 97 -14.73 10.15 -11.66
CA CYS A 97 -14.62 10.46 -10.24
C CYS A 97 -13.64 9.52 -9.54
N GLU A 98 -13.72 8.21 -9.80
CA GLU A 98 -12.82 7.23 -9.21
C GLU A 98 -11.36 7.58 -9.47
N TYR A 99 -11.01 7.85 -10.74
CA TYR A 99 -9.67 8.26 -11.12
C TYR A 99 -9.24 9.53 -10.38
N ASP A 100 -10.08 10.57 -10.37
CA ASP A 100 -9.73 11.86 -9.78
C ASP A 100 -9.57 11.78 -8.25
N VAL A 101 -10.42 11.02 -7.54
CA VAL A 101 -10.25 10.83 -6.09
C VAL A 101 -9.03 9.98 -5.77
N ALA A 102 -8.75 8.92 -6.53
CA ALA A 102 -7.51 8.15 -6.38
C ALA A 102 -6.28 9.04 -6.65
N PHE A 103 -6.31 9.87 -7.69
CA PHE A 103 -5.22 10.78 -7.99
C PHE A 103 -5.04 11.83 -6.88
N ALA A 104 -6.12 12.45 -6.41
CA ALA A 104 -6.07 13.48 -5.37
C ALA A 104 -5.53 12.95 -4.05
N PHE A 105 -5.92 11.72 -3.66
CA PHE A 105 -5.49 11.09 -2.41
C PHE A 105 -4.26 10.20 -2.53
N SER A 106 -3.71 10.01 -3.73
CA SER A 106 -2.50 9.18 -3.92
C SER A 106 -1.40 9.58 -2.93
N PRO A 107 -0.88 8.62 -2.14
CA PRO A 107 0.07 8.92 -1.09
C PRO A 107 1.41 9.39 -1.67
N ALA A 108 2.03 10.32 -0.95
CA ALA A 108 3.47 10.52 -1.03
C ALA A 108 4.15 9.45 -0.16
N MET A 109 5.29 8.93 -0.61
CA MET A 109 6.05 7.89 0.08
C MET A 109 7.45 8.40 0.41
N LYS A 110 7.85 8.24 1.67
CA LYS A 110 9.21 8.43 2.15
C LYS A 110 9.92 7.10 2.16
N ILE A 111 10.98 6.98 1.36
CA ILE A 111 11.72 5.74 1.16
C ILE A 111 13.23 6.00 1.24
N ASP A 112 14.00 5.01 1.69
CA ASP A 112 15.47 5.06 1.64
C ASP A 112 15.95 5.08 0.18
N ARG A 113 16.92 5.95 -0.13
CA ARG A 113 17.49 6.07 -1.48
C ARG A 113 18.24 4.81 -1.95
N ARG A 114 18.62 3.94 -1.03
CA ARG A 114 19.35 2.68 -1.28
C ARG A 114 18.41 1.50 -1.50
N ASP A 115 17.11 1.69 -1.30
CA ASP A 115 16.13 0.61 -1.38
C ASP A 115 15.71 0.27 -2.81
N ASP A 116 15.13 -0.91 -3.00
CA ASP A 116 14.53 -1.30 -4.28
C ASP A 116 13.09 -0.78 -4.38
N VAL A 117 12.95 0.44 -4.91
CA VAL A 117 11.63 1.09 -5.01
C VAL A 117 10.80 0.64 -6.21
N ARG A 118 11.30 -0.31 -7.02
CA ARG A 118 10.59 -0.78 -8.21
C ARG A 118 9.34 -1.54 -7.80
N ARG A 119 8.22 -1.13 -8.37
CA ARG A 119 6.89 -1.64 -8.03
C ARG A 119 5.93 -1.40 -9.17
N ASP A 120 4.92 -2.25 -9.22
CA ASP A 120 3.70 -1.97 -9.98
C ASP A 120 2.65 -1.32 -9.06
N GLU A 121 1.86 -0.43 -9.64
CA GLU A 121 0.93 0.41 -8.89
C GLU A 121 -0.46 0.28 -9.47
N TYR A 122 -1.36 -0.20 -8.62
CA TYR A 122 -2.77 -0.39 -8.92
C TYR A 122 -3.62 0.14 -7.77
N TYR A 123 -4.85 0.53 -8.07
CA TYR A 123 -5.76 1.03 -7.06
C TYR A 123 -7.14 0.42 -7.21
N VAL A 124 -7.97 0.59 -6.18
CA VAL A 124 -9.41 0.35 -6.27
C VAL A 124 -10.11 1.54 -5.65
N VAL A 125 -11.15 2.04 -6.29
CA VAL A 125 -12.08 2.98 -5.67
C VAL A 125 -13.42 2.29 -5.60
N MET A 126 -14.15 2.41 -4.50
CA MET A 126 -15.52 1.89 -4.39
C MET A 126 -16.36 2.71 -3.40
N PRO A 127 -17.70 2.62 -3.49
CA PRO A 127 -18.56 3.16 -2.45
C PRO A 127 -18.26 2.58 -1.07
N GLY A 128 -18.12 3.48 -0.09
CA GLY A 128 -18.17 3.13 1.33
C GLY A 128 -19.59 3.23 1.89
N SER A 129 -19.69 3.14 3.22
CA SER A 129 -20.95 3.39 3.94
C SER A 129 -21.37 4.87 3.88
N GLY A 130 -22.66 5.14 3.60
CA GLY A 130 -23.18 6.51 3.53
C GLY A 130 -22.61 7.30 2.34
N ASN A 131 -22.08 8.50 2.59
CA ASN A 131 -21.46 9.36 1.58
C ASN A 131 -19.93 9.16 1.47
N LYS A 132 -19.41 8.06 2.01
CA LYS A 132 -17.98 7.77 2.00
C LYS A 132 -17.56 7.08 0.72
N VAL A 133 -16.28 7.20 0.40
CA VAL A 133 -15.58 6.48 -0.66
C VAL A 133 -14.35 5.81 -0.06
N MET A 134 -14.09 4.60 -0.52
CA MET A 134 -12.98 3.76 -0.11
C MET A 134 -11.96 3.71 -1.24
N ILE A 135 -10.68 3.88 -0.93
CA ILE A 135 -9.59 3.82 -1.90
C ILE A 135 -8.55 2.82 -1.40
N PHE A 136 -8.27 1.79 -2.18
CA PHE A 136 -7.18 0.84 -1.98
C PHE A 136 -6.01 1.25 -2.87
N TYR A 137 -4.79 1.27 -2.35
CA TYR A 137 -3.57 1.43 -3.14
C TYR A 137 -2.67 0.22 -2.95
N ALA A 138 -2.39 -0.49 -4.04
CA ALA A 138 -1.54 -1.67 -4.09
C ALA A 138 -0.12 -1.28 -4.52
N PHE A 139 0.86 -1.44 -3.62
CA PHE A 139 2.27 -1.24 -3.91
C PHE A 139 2.93 -2.59 -4.20
N GLY A 140 2.70 -3.16 -5.39
CA GLY A 140 3.28 -4.45 -5.75
C GLY A 140 4.79 -4.33 -5.97
N TYR A 141 5.56 -4.28 -4.88
CA TYR A 141 7.02 -4.17 -4.93
C TYR A 141 7.60 -5.40 -5.60
N HIS A 142 8.61 -5.21 -6.43
CA HIS A 142 9.19 -6.30 -7.22
C HIS A 142 10.13 -7.18 -6.38
N ARG A 143 10.66 -6.66 -5.28
CA ARG A 143 11.60 -7.38 -4.40
C ARG A 143 11.63 -6.77 -3.00
N ASP A 144 11.53 -7.60 -1.97
CA ASP A 144 11.92 -7.31 -0.58
C ASP A 144 13.38 -7.75 -0.40
N LEU A 145 14.25 -6.86 0.06
CA LEU A 145 15.70 -7.14 0.17
C LEU A 145 16.08 -7.82 1.49
N GLY A 146 15.14 -8.00 2.40
CA GLY A 146 15.37 -8.62 3.67
C GLY A 146 16.18 -7.76 4.65
N TRP A 147 16.32 -8.25 5.87
CA TRP A 147 17.30 -7.69 6.82
C TRP A 147 18.57 -8.51 6.74
N ASN A 148 19.67 -7.93 6.25
CA ASN A 148 20.93 -8.65 6.00
C ASN A 148 20.74 -9.94 5.17
N GLY A 149 19.84 -9.90 4.18
CA GLY A 149 19.47 -11.04 3.33
C GLY A 149 18.50 -12.03 3.97
N ILE A 150 18.15 -11.87 5.25
CA ILE A 150 17.14 -12.69 5.92
C ILE A 150 15.76 -12.18 5.54
N GLY A 151 14.98 -13.07 4.93
CA GLY A 151 13.67 -12.75 4.40
C GLY A 151 13.71 -11.93 3.11
N ASP A 152 14.84 -11.92 2.37
CA ASP A 152 14.86 -11.43 0.98
C ASP A 152 13.97 -12.35 0.14
N HIS A 153 13.04 -11.76 -0.59
CA HIS A 153 12.19 -12.48 -1.52
C HIS A 153 11.77 -11.61 -2.69
N ASN A 154 11.49 -12.28 -3.82
CA ASN A 154 10.90 -11.57 -4.95
C ASN A 154 9.46 -11.23 -4.61
N GLY A 155 9.17 -9.95 -4.73
CA GLY A 155 7.87 -9.41 -4.43
C GLY A 155 7.60 -8.93 -3.05
N ASP A 156 6.67 -7.99 -2.93
CA ASP A 156 5.99 -7.77 -1.68
C ASP A 156 4.60 -7.16 -1.90
N SER A 157 3.58 -7.72 -1.24
CA SER A 157 2.17 -7.31 -1.41
C SER A 157 1.78 -6.34 -0.31
N GLU A 158 2.28 -5.12 -0.44
CA GLU A 158 2.09 -4.03 0.51
C GLU A 158 0.99 -3.07 0.02
N PHE A 159 0.26 -2.43 0.93
CA PHE A 159 -0.88 -1.59 0.57
C PHE A 159 -1.26 -0.55 1.63
N VAL A 160 -2.08 0.42 1.21
CA VAL A 160 -2.84 1.27 2.13
C VAL A 160 -4.29 1.36 1.71
N VAL A 161 -5.17 1.57 2.68
CA VAL A 161 -6.61 1.79 2.43
C VAL A 161 -7.03 3.11 3.04
N PHE A 162 -7.56 4.02 2.21
CA PHE A 162 -8.09 5.30 2.65
C PHE A 162 -9.62 5.28 2.61
N GLU A 163 -10.24 5.72 3.70
CA GLU A 163 -11.66 6.07 3.72
C GLU A 163 -11.76 7.59 3.66
N ILE A 164 -12.44 8.11 2.64
CA ILE A 164 -12.64 9.54 2.43
C ILE A 164 -14.12 9.88 2.51
N MET A 165 -14.43 11.14 2.79
CA MET A 165 -15.80 11.64 2.80
C MET A 165 -15.86 13.11 2.39
N PRO A 166 -17.05 13.63 2.05
CA PRO A 166 -17.24 15.04 1.82
C PRO A 166 -16.73 15.92 2.96
N ALA A 167 -15.98 16.98 2.62
CA ALA A 167 -15.72 18.05 3.58
C ALA A 167 -16.94 18.99 3.58
N PHE A 168 -17.44 19.33 4.78
CA PHE A 168 -18.62 20.19 4.92
C PHE A 168 -18.31 21.69 4.80
N GLU A 169 -17.02 22.06 4.67
CA GLU A 169 -16.54 23.43 4.60
C GLU A 169 -16.04 23.74 3.19
N SER A 170 -16.46 24.90 2.66
CA SER A 170 -16.47 25.22 1.23
C SER A 170 -15.12 25.66 0.68
N ASP A 171 -14.46 24.73 -0.02
CA ASP A 171 -13.51 24.92 -1.14
C ASP A 171 -12.86 23.59 -1.57
N ARG A 172 -13.02 22.51 -0.79
CA ARG A 172 -12.50 21.17 -1.11
C ARG A 172 -13.57 20.12 -0.93
N PRO A 173 -13.83 19.27 -1.91
CA PRO A 173 -14.98 18.37 -1.81
C PRO A 173 -14.72 17.12 -0.97
N TRP A 174 -13.47 16.78 -0.64
CA TRP A 174 -13.14 15.54 0.08
C TRP A 174 -12.13 15.75 1.21
N ARG A 175 -12.24 14.93 2.26
CA ARG A 175 -11.27 14.83 3.36
C ARG A 175 -10.98 13.38 3.70
N LEU A 176 -9.76 13.11 4.17
CA LEU A 176 -9.35 11.80 4.68
C LEU A 176 -10.00 11.56 6.05
N LEU A 177 -10.82 10.52 6.17
CA LEU A 177 -11.48 10.14 7.42
C LEU A 177 -10.66 9.11 8.20
N ARG A 178 -10.22 8.02 7.53
CA ARG A 178 -9.40 6.95 8.11
C ARG A 178 -8.35 6.48 7.10
N ALA A 179 -7.27 5.93 7.61
CA ALA A 179 -6.28 5.19 6.83
C ALA A 179 -5.98 3.86 7.52
N TYR A 180 -5.86 2.78 6.75
CA TYR A 180 -5.26 1.52 7.15
C TYR A 180 -3.89 1.39 6.46
N LEU A 181 -2.87 1.03 7.23
CA LEU A 181 -1.50 0.86 6.76
C LEU A 181 -1.09 -0.60 7.01
N SER A 182 -0.58 -1.31 6.00
CA SER A 182 -0.45 -2.78 6.01
C SER A 182 0.85 -3.35 6.56
N ALA A 183 1.61 -2.60 7.36
CA ALA A 183 2.93 -3.03 7.82
C ALA A 183 2.94 -4.48 8.35
N HIS A 184 3.61 -5.37 7.62
CA HIS A 184 3.79 -6.79 7.99
C HIS A 184 2.50 -7.57 8.18
N ARG A 185 1.43 -7.22 7.44
CA ARG A 185 0.10 -7.80 7.62
C ARG A 185 0.11 -9.35 7.64
N ASN A 186 -0.53 -9.95 8.64
CA ASN A 186 -0.66 -11.38 8.87
C ASN A 186 0.68 -12.14 9.01
N SER A 187 1.76 -11.45 9.39
CA SER A 187 3.06 -12.06 9.63
C SER A 187 3.48 -11.97 11.10
N ALA A 188 4.63 -12.55 11.45
CA ALA A 188 5.18 -12.48 12.81
C ALA A 188 5.61 -11.06 13.23
N GLY A 189 5.82 -10.15 12.28
CA GLY A 189 6.19 -8.75 12.50
C GLY A 189 5.03 -7.77 12.44
N GLU A 190 3.78 -8.27 12.39
CA GLU A 190 2.56 -7.49 12.21
C GLU A 190 2.57 -6.17 13.00
N SER A 191 2.48 -5.06 12.26
CA SER A 191 2.46 -3.69 12.78
C SER A 191 1.42 -2.84 12.05
N SER A 192 0.48 -3.46 11.33
CA SER A 192 -0.60 -2.79 10.63
C SER A 192 -1.49 -2.03 11.60
N GLU A 193 -2.01 -0.90 11.15
CA GLU A 193 -2.88 -0.08 11.99
C GLU A 193 -3.95 0.67 11.18
N THR A 194 -5.13 0.82 11.81
CA THR A 194 -6.14 1.79 11.38
C THR A 194 -5.98 3.06 12.19
N ILE A 195 -5.87 4.20 11.51
CA ILE A 195 -5.75 5.52 12.12
C ILE A 195 -6.82 6.48 11.59
N THR A 196 -7.07 7.54 12.35
CA THR A 196 -7.88 8.66 11.86
C THR A 196 -7.06 9.52 10.89
N GLY A 197 -7.72 10.09 9.88
CA GLY A 197 -7.04 10.87 8.83
C GLY A 197 -6.33 12.14 9.32
N GLY A 198 -6.66 12.63 10.52
CA GLY A 198 -5.95 13.72 11.18
C GLY A 198 -4.64 13.32 11.85
N ARG A 199 -4.38 12.01 12.02
CA ARG A 199 -3.11 11.47 12.53
C ARG A 199 -2.13 11.09 11.42
N MET A 200 -2.55 11.15 10.17
CA MET A 200 -1.68 10.90 9.03
C MET A 200 -0.79 12.11 8.80
N GLU A 201 0.52 11.88 8.68
CA GLU A 201 1.44 12.91 8.22
C GLU A 201 1.12 13.31 6.78
N ARG A 202 1.60 14.49 6.37
CA ARG A 202 1.34 15.03 5.04
C ARG A 202 2.60 15.62 4.42
N ASP A 203 2.69 15.54 3.10
CA ASP A 203 3.70 16.27 2.35
C ASP A 203 3.38 17.77 2.28
N SER A 204 4.27 18.55 1.67
CA SER A 204 4.07 20.00 1.47
C SER A 204 2.85 20.34 0.60
N SER A 205 2.34 19.39 -0.17
CA SER A 205 1.13 19.54 -0.99
C SER A 205 -0.14 19.18 -0.21
N GLY A 206 -0.03 18.61 1.00
CA GLY A 206 -1.16 18.15 1.80
C GLY A 206 -1.60 16.71 1.51
N ARG A 207 -0.85 15.95 0.70
CA ARG A 207 -1.12 14.53 0.43
C ARG A 207 -0.79 13.68 1.66
N PRO A 208 -1.51 12.58 1.90
CA PRO A 208 -1.12 11.60 2.92
C PRO A 208 0.32 11.12 2.70
N LEU A 209 1.14 11.13 3.75
CA LEU A 209 2.52 10.69 3.73
C LEU A 209 2.65 9.29 4.34
N VAL A 210 3.17 8.35 3.57
CA VAL A 210 3.45 6.97 4.00
C VAL A 210 4.96 6.80 4.16
N TRP A 211 5.37 6.26 5.29
CA TRP A 211 6.77 5.91 5.55
C TRP A 211 6.97 4.42 5.26
N VAL A 212 7.93 4.12 4.39
CA VAL A 212 8.17 2.76 3.88
C VAL A 212 9.44 2.22 4.53
N ALA A 213 9.35 1.12 5.27
CA ALA A 213 10.49 0.53 5.96
C ALA A 213 11.57 0.07 4.98
N TYR A 214 12.82 0.43 5.26
CA TYR A 214 13.97 0.08 4.45
C TYR A 214 14.12 -1.43 4.28
N LYS A 215 14.25 -1.89 3.04
CA LYS A 215 14.37 -3.28 2.58
C LYS A 215 13.14 -4.15 2.80
N LYS A 216 12.15 -3.67 3.57
CA LYS A 216 10.99 -4.42 4.05
C LYS A 216 9.66 -3.94 3.50
N HIS A 217 9.63 -2.74 2.94
CA HIS A 217 8.48 -2.14 2.28
C HIS A 217 7.18 -1.98 3.11
N ALA A 218 7.21 -2.35 4.39
CA ALA A 218 6.12 -2.13 5.34
C ALA A 218 5.73 -0.65 5.45
N ASN A 219 4.43 -0.39 5.46
CA ASN A 219 3.87 0.95 5.36
C ASN A 219 3.42 1.51 6.72
N TYR A 220 3.91 2.69 7.08
CA TYR A 220 3.69 3.32 8.37
C TYR A 220 3.16 4.75 8.27
N LYS A 221 2.47 5.19 9.31
CA LYS A 221 1.92 6.56 9.40
C LYS A 221 2.96 7.66 9.64
N SER A 222 4.12 7.30 10.20
CA SER A 222 5.16 8.23 10.64
C SER A 222 6.50 7.51 10.69
N GLN A 223 7.60 8.27 10.63
CA GLN A 223 8.95 7.74 10.80
C GLN A 223 9.09 6.99 12.12
N SER A 224 8.64 7.61 13.22
CA SER A 224 8.74 7.01 14.56
C SER A 224 7.98 5.69 14.69
N ALA A 225 6.85 5.53 13.97
CA ALA A 225 6.09 4.29 14.00
C ALA A 225 6.86 3.18 13.26
N CYS A 226 7.45 3.53 12.11
CA CYS A 226 8.33 2.64 11.34
C CYS A 226 9.53 2.17 12.16
N ASP A 227 10.30 3.09 12.76
CA ASP A 227 11.50 2.75 13.56
C ASP A 227 11.18 1.94 14.83
N SER A 228 9.91 1.89 15.23
CA SER A 228 9.44 1.07 16.35
C SER A 228 8.78 -0.25 15.92
N GLY A 229 8.50 -0.41 14.62
CA GLY A 229 7.69 -1.48 14.05
C GLY A 229 8.48 -2.72 13.64
N GLY A 230 7.75 -3.69 13.10
CA GLY A 230 8.32 -4.97 12.65
C GLY A 230 8.75 -5.88 13.79
N TYR A 231 9.20 -7.08 13.44
CA TYR A 231 9.64 -8.06 14.43
C TYR A 231 10.89 -7.57 15.17
N ALA A 232 10.77 -7.41 16.50
CA ALA A 232 11.81 -6.92 17.39
C ALA A 232 12.35 -5.52 17.02
N SER A 233 11.48 -4.63 16.53
CA SER A 233 11.82 -3.24 16.18
C SER A 233 12.96 -3.16 15.16
N ARG A 234 12.90 -4.01 14.14
CA ARG A 234 13.94 -4.12 13.09
C ARG A 234 13.61 -3.34 11.83
N ASP A 235 12.42 -2.75 11.75
CA ASP A 235 12.12 -1.82 10.68
C ASP A 235 12.87 -0.51 10.92
N SER A 236 13.27 0.14 9.84
CA SER A 236 13.98 1.42 9.89
C SER A 236 13.55 2.31 8.75
N CYS A 237 13.30 3.57 9.08
CA CYS A 237 12.99 4.67 8.19
C CYS A 237 13.95 5.86 8.39
N ASP A 238 15.04 5.67 9.14
CA ASP A 238 16.01 6.71 9.52
C ASP A 238 16.61 7.48 8.34
N ASN A 239 16.73 6.83 7.18
CA ASN A 239 17.36 7.38 5.98
C ASN A 239 16.37 7.56 4.82
N ASN A 240 15.08 7.68 5.12
CA ASN A 240 14.03 7.86 4.12
C ASN A 240 14.01 9.29 3.55
N THR A 241 15.12 9.69 2.92
CA THR A 241 15.31 11.03 2.36
C THR A 241 14.65 11.19 1.00
N ARG A 242 14.37 10.09 0.29
CA ARG A 242 13.72 10.12 -1.02
C ARG A 242 12.21 10.24 -0.85
N SER A 243 11.62 11.14 -1.62
CA SER A 243 10.16 11.24 -1.75
C SER A 243 9.76 10.74 -3.13
N THR A 244 8.80 9.83 -3.19
CA THR A 244 8.16 9.42 -4.44
C THR A 244 6.65 9.45 -4.25
N ARG A 245 5.90 9.37 -5.34
CA ARG A 245 4.44 9.38 -5.31
C ARG A 245 3.91 8.05 -5.81
N PHE A 246 2.78 7.63 -5.27
CA PHE A 246 2.00 6.57 -5.90
C PHE A 246 1.44 7.02 -7.25
N TRP A 247 1.78 6.31 -8.32
CA TRP A 247 1.27 6.63 -9.65
C TRP A 247 -0.12 6.06 -9.90
N VAL A 248 -1.08 6.93 -10.21
CA VAL A 248 -2.46 6.56 -10.54
C VAL A 248 -2.62 6.54 -12.05
N TYR A 249 -2.78 5.33 -12.60
CA TYR A 249 -2.95 5.09 -14.03
C TYR A 249 -4.43 4.94 -14.38
N GLN A 250 -4.91 5.49 -15.50
CA GLN A 250 -6.33 5.35 -15.90
C GLN A 250 -6.77 3.88 -16.03
N ASN A 251 -5.87 2.99 -16.46
CA ASN A 251 -6.10 1.54 -16.54
C ASN A 251 -5.63 0.77 -15.29
N GLY A 252 -5.41 1.46 -14.18
CA GLY A 252 -4.91 0.91 -12.92
C GLY A 252 -6.00 0.56 -11.91
N ASN A 253 -7.27 0.86 -12.18
CA ASN A 253 -8.37 0.57 -11.27
C ASN A 253 -8.74 -0.93 -11.30
N LEU A 254 -8.26 -1.72 -10.33
CA LEU A 254 -8.59 -3.14 -10.13
C LEU A 254 -10.07 -3.37 -9.78
N GLY A 255 -10.81 -2.32 -9.41
CA GLY A 255 -12.24 -2.34 -9.16
C GLY A 255 -13.06 -2.66 -10.40
N GLN A 256 -12.58 -2.30 -11.58
CA GLN A 256 -13.33 -2.44 -12.82
C GLN A 256 -13.78 -3.89 -13.08
N ILE A 257 -15.02 -4.06 -13.54
CA ILE A 257 -15.63 -5.37 -13.83
C ILE A 257 -14.81 -6.20 -14.82
N ASN A 258 -14.12 -5.54 -15.75
CA ASN A 258 -13.24 -6.19 -16.73
C ASN A 258 -12.01 -6.84 -16.07
N HIS A 259 -11.58 -6.35 -14.91
CA HIS A 259 -10.54 -6.98 -14.10
C HIS A 259 -11.07 -8.14 -13.25
N ARG A 260 -12.38 -8.20 -12.97
CA ARG A 260 -13.02 -9.25 -12.15
C ARG A 260 -13.56 -10.43 -12.96
N THR A 261 -13.96 -10.20 -14.20
CA THR A 261 -14.78 -11.15 -14.99
C THR A 261 -14.00 -12.16 -15.83
N TYR A 262 -12.68 -12.28 -15.68
CA TYR A 262 -11.94 -13.29 -16.43
C TYR A 262 -12.30 -14.71 -15.92
N PRO A 263 -12.93 -15.57 -16.75
CA PRO A 263 -13.54 -16.78 -16.26
C PRO A 263 -12.54 -17.95 -16.21
N SER A 264 -12.51 -18.63 -15.07
CA SER A 264 -12.07 -20.01 -14.82
C SER A 264 -10.55 -20.34 -14.85
N PRO A 265 -10.11 -21.30 -14.03
CA PRO A 265 -8.72 -21.45 -13.57
C PRO A 265 -7.78 -22.19 -14.56
N PRO A 266 -6.44 -22.05 -14.38
CA PRO A 266 -5.72 -21.11 -13.53
C PRO A 266 -5.10 -20.00 -14.39
N GLY A 267 -5.72 -18.81 -14.39
CA GLY A 267 -5.29 -17.66 -15.18
C GLY A 267 -5.10 -16.43 -14.31
N CYS A 268 -3.99 -15.72 -14.53
CA CYS A 268 -3.71 -14.43 -13.92
C CYS A 268 -4.58 -13.35 -14.59
N ALA A 269 -5.67 -12.90 -13.95
CA ALA A 269 -6.60 -11.95 -14.60
C ALA A 269 -5.98 -10.56 -14.80
N VAL A 270 -5.27 -10.08 -13.78
CA VAL A 270 -4.46 -8.86 -13.87
C VAL A 270 -3.03 -9.20 -13.48
N PRO A 271 -2.15 -9.47 -14.46
CA PRO A 271 -0.74 -9.63 -14.17
C PRO A 271 -0.08 -8.29 -13.86
N SER A 272 0.89 -8.33 -12.98
CA SER A 272 1.95 -7.32 -12.86
C SER A 272 2.50 -6.93 -14.23
N ARG A 273 2.73 -5.63 -14.43
CA ARG A 273 3.29 -5.03 -15.64
C ARG A 273 4.75 -5.43 -15.82
N THR A 274 5.45 -5.65 -14.70
CA THR A 274 6.88 -5.89 -14.70
C THR A 274 7.23 -7.03 -13.78
N LEU A 275 7.67 -8.13 -14.39
CA LEU A 275 8.76 -9.02 -13.99
C LEU A 275 8.84 -10.13 -15.03
N ASP A 276 9.99 -10.80 -15.11
CA ASP A 276 10.26 -11.96 -15.95
C ASP A 276 8.99 -12.81 -16.16
N THR A 277 8.72 -13.23 -17.39
CA THR A 277 7.57 -14.06 -17.77
C THR A 277 7.28 -15.26 -16.84
N SER A 278 8.27 -15.69 -16.07
CA SER A 278 8.19 -16.75 -15.06
C SER A 278 7.58 -16.33 -13.70
N ASN A 279 7.55 -15.04 -13.35
CA ASN A 279 7.25 -14.54 -12.02
C ASN A 279 6.34 -13.29 -12.09
N LYS A 280 5.03 -13.48 -12.15
CA LYS A 280 4.04 -12.39 -12.19
C LYS A 280 3.17 -12.39 -10.95
N GLU A 281 2.93 -11.24 -10.37
CA GLU A 281 1.87 -11.07 -9.38
C GLU A 281 0.51 -11.01 -10.08
N CYS A 282 -0.48 -11.67 -9.48
CA CYS A 282 -1.84 -11.69 -9.98
C CYS A 282 -2.74 -11.03 -8.95
N TYR A 283 -3.17 -9.80 -9.25
CA TYR A 283 -4.00 -9.02 -8.32
C TYR A 283 -5.38 -9.66 -8.11
N TRP A 284 -5.87 -10.38 -9.11
CA TRP A 284 -7.08 -11.21 -9.05
C TRP A 284 -6.71 -12.65 -9.48
N ASN A 285 -6.56 -13.56 -8.52
CA ASN A 285 -6.36 -14.99 -8.73
C ASN A 285 -6.99 -15.81 -7.59
N LEU A 286 -7.75 -16.86 -7.94
CA LEU A 286 -8.40 -17.77 -6.99
C LEU A 286 -7.42 -18.66 -6.19
N GLY A 287 -6.12 -18.62 -6.53
CA GLY A 287 -5.06 -19.34 -5.81
C GLY A 287 -4.31 -18.44 -4.81
N ARG A 288 -3.74 -19.06 -3.76
CA ARG A 288 -2.82 -18.36 -2.85
C ARG A 288 -1.68 -17.73 -3.63
N PHE A 289 -1.34 -16.49 -3.27
CA PHE A 289 -0.13 -15.86 -3.74
C PHE A 289 1.06 -16.42 -2.95
N TYR A 290 2.09 -16.86 -3.66
CA TYR A 290 3.28 -17.48 -3.06
C TYR A 290 4.51 -16.55 -3.16
N GLY A 291 4.29 -15.26 -3.39
CA GLY A 291 5.33 -14.34 -3.84
C GLY A 291 5.66 -14.52 -5.32
N TRP A 292 6.62 -13.74 -5.81
CA TRP A 292 6.99 -13.69 -7.24
C TRP A 292 8.04 -14.78 -7.53
N GLN A 293 7.86 -15.93 -6.91
CA GLN A 293 8.64 -17.13 -7.13
C GLN A 293 7.60 -18.19 -7.47
N GLY A 294 7.62 -18.70 -8.69
CA GLY A 294 6.67 -19.71 -9.20
C GLY A 294 6.68 -21.07 -8.48
N SER A 295 6.88 -21.13 -7.17
CA SER A 295 6.79 -22.37 -6.38
C SER A 295 5.76 -22.24 -5.26
N GLU A 296 4.77 -23.13 -5.29
CA GLU A 296 3.73 -23.34 -4.26
C GLU A 296 4.29 -23.67 -2.86
N ASN A 297 5.61 -23.82 -2.73
CA ASN A 297 6.33 -24.18 -1.51
C ASN A 297 7.10 -23.01 -0.86
N GLY A 298 7.18 -21.84 -1.51
CA GLY A 298 7.70 -20.63 -0.88
C GLY A 298 6.65 -20.07 0.07
N GLY A 299 6.99 -19.82 1.34
CA GLY A 299 6.07 -19.24 2.32
C GLY A 299 5.66 -17.82 1.97
N GLY A 300 4.81 -17.66 0.97
CA GLY A 300 4.48 -16.38 0.36
C GLY A 300 3.58 -15.48 1.20
N SER A 301 3.55 -14.22 0.77
CA SER A 301 2.68 -13.16 1.29
C SER A 301 1.21 -13.40 0.95
N THR A 302 0.30 -12.76 1.70
CA THR A 302 -1.14 -12.81 1.41
C THR A 302 -1.40 -12.17 0.04
N GLY A 303 -2.12 -12.85 -0.86
CA GLY A 303 -2.41 -12.32 -2.19
C GLY A 303 -3.34 -11.11 -2.14
N TYR A 304 -3.18 -10.19 -3.10
CA TYR A 304 -4.04 -9.01 -3.19
C TYR A 304 -5.52 -9.35 -3.28
N GLN A 305 -5.90 -10.47 -3.90
CA GLN A 305 -7.29 -10.91 -3.88
C GLN A 305 -7.81 -11.06 -2.45
N ASP A 306 -7.15 -11.86 -1.60
CA ASP A 306 -7.58 -12.08 -0.22
C ASP A 306 -7.67 -10.76 0.54
N ILE A 307 -6.69 -9.88 0.34
CA ILE A 307 -6.69 -8.52 0.90
C ILE A 307 -7.91 -7.72 0.42
N LEU A 308 -8.19 -7.71 -0.88
CA LEU A 308 -9.33 -7.00 -1.46
C LEU A 308 -10.65 -7.55 -0.89
N TYR A 309 -10.77 -8.87 -0.71
CA TYR A 309 -11.92 -9.50 -0.05
C TYR A 309 -12.05 -9.06 1.42
N ASP A 310 -10.95 -9.05 2.18
CA ASP A 310 -10.93 -8.68 3.60
C ASP A 310 -11.41 -7.24 3.85
N PHE A 311 -11.18 -6.33 2.89
CA PHE A 311 -11.62 -4.94 2.94
C PHE A 311 -12.94 -4.68 2.18
N GLY A 312 -13.57 -5.73 1.65
CA GLY A 312 -14.87 -5.65 0.98
C GLY A 312 -14.83 -5.11 -0.45
N PHE A 313 -13.67 -5.10 -1.11
CA PHE A 313 -13.47 -4.69 -2.51
C PHE A 313 -13.94 -5.69 -3.57
N ASN A 314 -14.69 -6.72 -3.16
CA ASN A 314 -15.20 -7.78 -4.03
C ASN A 314 -16.59 -7.48 -4.65
N GLY A 315 -17.10 -6.25 -4.49
CA GLY A 315 -18.40 -5.83 -5.05
C GLY A 315 -19.57 -5.82 -4.07
N ALA A 316 -19.33 -6.12 -2.78
CA ALA A 316 -20.37 -6.08 -1.75
C ALA A 316 -20.45 -4.73 -0.98
N ARG A 317 -19.69 -3.71 -1.40
CA ARG A 317 -19.30 -2.46 -0.70
C ARG A 317 -18.07 -2.66 0.20
N ALA A 318 -17.16 -1.69 0.19
CA ALA A 318 -15.93 -1.73 0.98
C ALA A 318 -16.10 -1.15 2.39
N HIS A 319 -15.32 -1.68 3.35
CA HIS A 319 -15.29 -1.25 4.75
C HIS A 319 -13.89 -1.41 5.35
N ILE A 320 -13.47 -0.47 6.20
CA ILE A 320 -12.35 -0.70 7.13
C ILE A 320 -12.93 -1.23 8.44
N ASN A 321 -12.66 -2.51 8.73
CA ASN A 321 -12.95 -3.11 10.03
C ASN A 321 -12.00 -2.50 11.08
N GLY A 322 -12.59 -2.00 12.17
CA GLY A 322 -11.86 -1.36 13.27
C GLY A 322 -11.58 -2.32 14.41
#